data_AF-A0A8D8L4N0-F1
#
_entry.id   AF-A0A8D8L4N0-F1
#
_cell.length_a   1.000
_cell.length_b   1.000
_cell.length_c   1.000
_cell.angle_alpha   90.00
_cell.angle_beta   90.00
_cell.angle_gamma   90.00
#
_symmetry.space_group_name_H-M   'P 1'
#
loop_
_entity.id
_entity.type
_entity.pdbx_description
1 polymer ?
#
loop_
_entity_poly.entity_id
_entity_poly.type
_entity_poly.pdbx_seq_one_letter_code
_entity_poly.pdbx_strand_id
1 'polypeptide(L)'
;MDHITCNKYWWRNILYINNWYPFNEMCMIWSWYLANDMQLYVVAIILLVLSMRFMKTSVFLLALITLCSWITSIYFSILHNYSYKVAEPFGSFDILYDKPWQRITPYIMGMLTGYI
;
A
#
# COMPACT_ATOMS: atom_id res chain seq x y z
N MET A 1 -19.31 -4.80 14.13
CA MET A 1 -18.60 -5.87 13.38
C MET A 1 -17.23 -6.12 13.99
N ASP A 2 -16.51 -5.05 14.30
CA ASP A 2 -15.18 -5.06 14.93
C ASP A 2 -15.05 -5.96 16.18
N HIS A 3 -16.02 -5.97 17.08
CA HIS A 3 -15.97 -6.84 18.29
C HIS A 3 -15.91 -8.35 17.99
N ILE A 4 -16.38 -8.79 16.81
CA ILE A 4 -16.39 -10.21 16.41
C ILE A 4 -15.16 -10.52 15.56
N THR A 5 -14.85 -9.68 14.57
CA THR A 5 -13.67 -9.85 13.71
C THR A 5 -12.36 -9.68 14.49
N CYS A 6 -12.33 -8.79 15.49
CA CYS A 6 -11.11 -8.53 16.24
C CYS A 6 -10.65 -9.67 17.13
N ASN A 7 -11.55 -10.39 17.79
CA ASN A 7 -11.15 -11.52 18.61
C ASN A 7 -10.42 -12.60 17.78
N LYS A 8 -10.77 -12.71 16.49
CA LYS A 8 -10.17 -13.69 15.57
C LYS A 8 -8.96 -13.16 14.80
N TYR A 9 -8.94 -11.86 14.47
CA TYR A 9 -8.01 -11.27 13.49
C TYR A 9 -7.14 -10.13 14.04
N TRP A 10 -7.14 -9.86 15.34
CA TRP A 10 -6.30 -8.82 15.97
C TRP A 10 -4.81 -8.92 15.60
N TRP A 11 -4.28 -10.15 15.51
CA TRP A 11 -2.87 -10.41 15.19
C TRP A 11 -2.45 -9.86 13.81
N ARG A 12 -3.38 -9.75 12.85
CA ARG A 12 -3.12 -9.19 11.52
C ARG A 12 -2.79 -7.70 11.58
N ASN A 13 -3.38 -6.96 12.52
CA ASN A 13 -3.10 -5.53 12.72
C ASN A 13 -1.73 -5.31 13.36
N ILE A 14 -1.31 -6.19 14.28
CA ILE A 14 0.02 -6.10 14.93
C ILE A 14 1.13 -6.39 13.91
N LEU A 15 0.90 -7.35 13.02
CA LEU A 15 1.84 -7.67 11.95
C LEU A 15 1.77 -6.68 10.78
N TYR A 16 0.86 -5.70 10.79
CA TYR A 16 0.65 -4.75 9.70
C TYR A 16 0.38 -5.43 8.34
N ILE A 17 -0.41 -6.51 8.33
CA ILE A 17 -0.81 -7.25 7.12
C ILE A 17 -2.33 -7.24 6.91
N ASN A 18 -3.06 -6.48 7.71
CA ASN A 18 -4.51 -6.42 7.67
C ASN A 18 -5.08 -5.88 6.34
N ASN A 19 -4.32 -5.06 5.61
CA ASN A 19 -4.68 -4.53 4.29
C ASN A 19 -4.57 -5.55 3.13
N TRP A 20 -4.16 -6.79 3.41
CA TRP A 20 -4.15 -7.88 2.41
C TRP A 20 -5.41 -8.75 2.47
N TYR A 21 -6.26 -8.51 3.47
CA TYR A 21 -7.48 -9.27 3.72
C TYR A 21 -8.70 -8.43 3.38
N PRO A 22 -9.83 -9.09 3.01
CA PRO A 22 -11.04 -8.37 2.60
C PRO A 22 -11.62 -7.52 3.73
N PHE A 23 -12.34 -6.45 3.36
CA PHE A 23 -12.95 -5.46 4.26
C PHE A 23 -13.73 -6.08 5.41
N ASN A 24 -14.53 -7.10 5.10
CA ASN A 24 -15.41 -7.78 6.04
C ASN A 24 -14.67 -8.54 7.15
N GLU A 25 -13.37 -8.80 6.99
CA GLU A 25 -12.52 -9.47 8.00
C GLU A 25 -11.64 -8.50 8.79
N MET A 26 -11.64 -7.19 8.46
CA MET A 26 -10.82 -6.22 9.17
C MET A 26 -11.36 -5.98 10.59
N CYS A 27 -10.48 -6.04 11.59
CA CYS A 27 -10.80 -5.72 12.99
C CYS A 27 -10.90 -4.21 13.23
N MET A 28 -10.05 -3.43 12.57
CA MET A 28 -9.97 -1.98 12.69
C MET A 28 -9.72 -1.45 11.29
N ILE A 29 -10.79 -1.08 10.59
CA ILE A 29 -10.69 -0.67 9.19
C ILE A 29 -9.63 0.42 9.05
N TRP A 30 -9.72 1.53 9.80
CA TRP A 30 -8.75 2.64 9.71
C TRP A 30 -7.27 2.25 9.86
N SER A 31 -6.96 1.11 10.49
CA SER A 31 -5.58 0.65 10.67
C SER A 31 -4.91 0.15 9.38
N TRP A 32 -5.66 -0.05 8.29
CA TRP A 32 -5.08 -0.39 6.97
C TRP A 32 -4.07 0.67 6.51
N TYR A 33 -4.33 1.94 6.84
CA TYR A 33 -3.44 3.07 6.50
C TYR A 33 -2.08 2.90 7.18
N LEU A 34 -2.10 2.57 8.48
CA LEU A 34 -0.89 2.38 9.27
C LEU A 34 -0.10 1.16 8.78
N ALA A 35 -0.78 0.09 8.37
CA ALA A 35 -0.14 -1.08 7.81
C ALA A 35 0.55 -0.81 6.48
N ASN A 36 -0.10 -0.05 5.60
CA ASN A 36 0.50 0.43 4.36
C ASN A 36 1.79 1.22 4.65
N ASP A 37 1.74 2.17 5.57
CA ASP A 37 2.88 3.04 5.86
C ASP A 37 4.08 2.25 6.42
N MET A 38 3.83 1.27 7.29
CA MET A 38 4.88 0.38 7.80
C MET A 38 5.52 -0.45 6.69
N GLN A 39 4.73 -1.01 5.77
CA GLN A 39 5.23 -1.76 4.62
C GLN A 39 6.13 -0.89 3.73
N LEU A 40 5.70 0.33 3.43
CA LEU A 40 6.47 1.30 2.64
C LEU A 40 7.75 1.72 3.35
N TYR A 41 7.69 1.92 4.67
CA TYR A 41 8.84 2.27 5.49
C TYR A 41 9.91 1.16 5.49
N VAL A 42 9.51 -0.11 5.61
CA VAL A 42 10.44 -1.24 5.53
C VAL A 42 11.12 -1.31 4.15
N VAL A 43 10.35 -1.15 3.07
CA VAL A 43 10.89 -1.11 1.70
C VAL A 43 11.86 0.06 1.53
N ALA A 44 11.52 1.24 2.05
CA ALA A 44 12.37 2.42 2.02
C ALA A 44 13.72 2.20 2.72
N ILE A 45 13.73 1.61 3.92
CA ILE A 45 14.96 1.28 4.65
C ILE A 45 15.85 0.33 3.83
N ILE A 46 15.26 -0.72 3.26
CA ILE A 46 16.01 -1.70 2.46
C ILE A 46 16.64 -1.02 1.24
N LEU A 47 15.89 -0.16 0.55
CA LEU A 47 16.39 0.59 -0.62
C LEU A 47 17.47 1.60 -0.26
N LEU A 48 17.38 2.23 0.91
CA LEU A 48 18.40 3.14 1.43
C LEU A 48 19.69 2.40 1.80
N VAL A 49 19.60 1.26 2.50
CA VAL A 49 20.78 0.44 2.79
C VAL A 49 21.42 -0.07 1.50
N LEU A 50 20.61 -0.43 0.50
CA LEU A 50 21.11 -0.87 -0.79
C LEU A 50 21.75 0.27 -1.59
N SER A 51 21.22 1.49 -1.52
CA SER A 51 21.75 2.64 -2.24
C SER A 51 23.17 2.97 -1.80
N MET A 52 23.48 2.84 -0.51
CA MET A 52 24.82 3.07 0.05
C MET A 52 25.93 2.26 -0.64
N ARG A 53 25.62 1.06 -1.15
CA ARG A 53 26.59 0.19 -1.83
C ARG A 53 26.38 0.09 -3.34
N PHE A 54 25.13 0.17 -3.80
CA PHE A 54 24.74 -0.07 -5.19
C PHE A 54 23.71 0.95 -5.67
N MET A 55 24.11 2.22 -5.80
CA MET A 55 23.26 3.32 -6.26
C MET A 55 22.49 3.02 -7.56
N LYS A 56 23.15 2.46 -8.58
CA LYS A 56 22.51 2.13 -9.87
C LYS A 56 21.40 1.09 -9.71
N THR A 57 21.62 0.08 -8.87
CA THR A 57 20.63 -0.97 -8.60
C THR A 57 19.45 -0.43 -7.80
N SER A 58 19.70 0.43 -6.82
CA SER A 58 18.62 1.05 -6.02
C SER A 58 17.71 1.94 -6.87
N VAL A 59 18.29 2.77 -7.77
CA VAL A 59 17.51 3.58 -8.72
C VAL A 59 16.69 2.71 -9.69
N PHE A 60 17.28 1.63 -10.20
CA PHE A 60 16.56 0.67 -11.04
C PHE A 60 15.37 0.03 -10.31
N LEU A 61 15.57 -0.40 -9.06
CA LEU A 61 14.51 -0.99 -8.24
C LEU A 61 13.40 0.02 -7.91
N LEU A 62 13.75 1.27 -7.62
CA LEU A 62 12.77 2.35 -7.41
C LEU A 62 11.90 2.56 -8.66
N ALA A 63 12.53 2.65 -9.84
CA ALA A 63 11.82 2.80 -11.10
C ALA A 63 10.94 1.58 -11.43
N LEU A 64 11.42 0.36 -11.12
CA LEU A 64 10.64 -0.86 -11.30
C LEU A 64 9.40 -0.85 -10.39
N ILE A 65 9.58 -0.50 -9.11
CA ILE A 65 8.49 -0.47 -8.11
C ILE A 65 7.43 0.56 -8.49
N THR A 66 7.82 1.78 -8.91
CA THR A 66 6.85 2.78 -9.38
C THR A 66 6.08 2.32 -10.61
N LEU A 67 6.76 1.76 -11.61
CA LEU A 67 6.12 1.27 -12.82
C LEU A 67 5.13 0.14 -12.52
N CYS A 68 5.53 -0.86 -11.71
CA CYS A 68 4.63 -1.92 -11.27
C CYS A 68 3.41 -1.37 -10.53
N SER A 69 3.60 -0.35 -9.69
CA SER A 69 2.53 0.33 -8.95
C SER A 69 1.51 1.00 -9.88
N TRP A 70 1.99 1.66 -10.94
CA TRP A 70 1.12 2.30 -11.93
C TRP A 70 0.39 1.29 -12.79
N ILE A 71 1.09 0.25 -13.27
CA ILE A 71 0.50 -0.81 -14.09
C ILE A 71 -0.62 -1.51 -13.32
N THR A 72 -0.38 -1.88 -12.06
CA THR A 72 -1.40 -2.52 -11.22
C THR A 72 -2.59 -1.60 -10.99
N SER A 73 -2.36 -0.33 -10.66
CA SER A 73 -3.44 0.66 -10.48
C SER A 73 -4.30 0.83 -11.74
N ILE A 74 -3.67 0.97 -12.92
CA ILE A 74 -4.35 1.12 -14.21
C ILE A 74 -5.11 -0.16 -14.56
N TYR A 75 -4.48 -1.32 -14.40
CA TYR A 75 -5.10 -2.62 -14.68
C TYR A 75 -6.37 -2.82 -13.85
N PHE A 76 -6.31 -2.61 -12.54
CA PHE A 76 -7.48 -2.73 -11.66
C PHE A 76 -8.55 -1.68 -11.96
N SER A 77 -8.14 -0.45 -12.32
CA SER A 77 -9.05 0.63 -12.71
C SER A 77 -9.87 0.28 -13.95
N ILE A 78 -9.25 -0.32 -14.96
CA ILE A 78 -9.92 -0.73 -16.21
C ILE A 78 -10.82 -1.94 -15.95
N LEU A 79 -10.31 -2.96 -15.25
CA LEU A 79 -11.03 -4.22 -15.03
C LEU A 79 -12.32 -4.02 -14.23
N HIS A 80 -12.32 -3.09 -13.27
CA HIS A 80 -13.48 -2.81 -12.43
C HIS A 80 -14.33 -1.62 -12.92
N ASN A 81 -14.10 -1.10 -14.13
CA ASN A 81 -14.76 0.08 -14.69
C ASN A 81 -14.90 1.19 -13.63
N TYR A 82 -13.78 1.53 -12.99
CA TYR A 82 -13.77 2.40 -11.81
C TYR A 82 -14.50 3.72 -12.13
N SER A 83 -15.70 3.86 -11.56
CA SER A 83 -16.48 5.09 -11.59
C SER A 83 -16.51 5.63 -10.17
N TYR A 84 -16.07 6.88 -9.99
CA TYR A 84 -16.14 7.56 -8.70
C TYR A 84 -17.61 7.79 -8.32
N LYS A 85 -18.22 6.80 -7.69
CA LYS A 85 -19.60 6.85 -7.21
C LYS A 85 -19.56 7.36 -5.77
N VAL A 86 -19.92 8.63 -5.57
CA VAL A 86 -20.06 9.23 -4.22
C VAL A 86 -21.07 8.46 -3.37
N ALA A 87 -22.03 7.78 -4.00
CA ALA A 87 -23.04 6.96 -3.34
C ALA A 87 -22.49 5.66 -2.70
N GLU A 88 -21.35 5.13 -3.16
CA GLU A 88 -20.78 3.86 -2.67
C GLU A 88 -19.28 3.99 -2.36
N PRO A 89 -18.91 4.72 -1.29
CA PRO A 89 -17.51 5.00 -0.95
C PRO A 89 -16.69 3.74 -0.63
N PHE A 90 -17.32 2.62 -0.30
CA PHE A 90 -16.64 1.35 0.02
C PHE A 90 -16.61 0.34 -1.14
N GLY A 91 -17.31 0.60 -2.26
CA GLY A 91 -17.44 -0.38 -3.36
C GLY A 91 -16.11 -0.73 -4.04
N SER A 92 -15.14 0.18 -4.00
CA SER A 92 -13.80 0.02 -4.57
C SER A 92 -12.69 0.00 -3.52
N PHE A 93 -13.05 -0.05 -2.23
CA PHE A 93 -12.13 0.13 -1.13
C PHE A 93 -11.08 -0.99 -1.06
N ASP A 94 -11.50 -2.25 -1.15
CA ASP A 94 -10.67 -3.46 -1.10
C ASP A 94 -9.82 -3.71 -2.36
N ILE A 95 -10.07 -2.95 -3.42
CA ILE A 95 -9.47 -3.20 -4.73
C ILE A 95 -8.39 -2.16 -5.00
N LEU A 96 -8.69 -0.89 -4.71
CA LEU A 96 -7.83 0.23 -5.07
C LEU A 96 -7.28 1.00 -3.86
N TYR A 97 -8.06 1.13 -2.78
CA TYR A 97 -7.82 2.17 -1.78
C TYR A 97 -7.02 1.69 -0.58
N ASP A 98 -7.28 0.47 -0.10
CA ASP A 98 -6.58 -0.17 1.03
C ASP A 98 -5.16 -0.65 0.68
N LYS A 99 -4.87 -0.82 -0.62
CA LYS A 99 -3.62 -1.36 -1.13
C LYS A 99 -2.54 -0.30 -1.37
N PRO A 100 -1.25 -0.69 -1.30
CA PRO A 100 -0.14 0.25 -1.40
C PRO A 100 0.05 0.91 -2.77
N TRP A 101 -0.54 0.38 -3.85
CA TRP A 101 -0.22 0.78 -5.22
C TRP A 101 -0.45 2.27 -5.52
N GLN A 102 -1.45 2.89 -4.90
CA GLN A 102 -1.72 4.31 -5.13
C GLN A 102 -0.82 5.24 -4.30
N ARG A 103 -0.14 4.70 -3.29
CA ARG A 103 0.56 5.46 -2.23
C ARG A 103 2.07 5.34 -2.28
N ILE A 104 2.59 4.37 -3.02
CA ILE A 104 4.02 4.19 -3.27
C ILE A 104 4.63 5.44 -3.95
N THR A 105 3.94 6.04 -4.91
CA THR A 105 4.46 7.18 -5.70
C THR A 105 4.85 8.40 -4.83
N PRO A 106 3.97 8.97 -3.97
CA PRO A 106 4.36 10.09 -3.11
C PRO A 106 5.46 9.71 -2.12
N TYR A 107 5.50 8.45 -1.66
CA TYR A 107 6.56 7.95 -0.77
C TYR A 107 7.94 7.99 -1.43
N ILE A 108 8.02 7.57 -2.69
CA ILE A 108 9.25 7.59 -3.47
C ILE A 108 9.68 9.02 -3.78
N MET A 109 8.76 9.92 -4.11
CA MET A 109 9.09 11.34 -4.30
C MET A 109 9.67 11.95 -3.02
N GLY A 110 9.10 11.65 -1.86
CA GLY A 110 9.64 12.07 -0.57
C GLY A 110 11.06 11.54 -0.30
N MET A 111 11.31 10.26 -0.62
CA MET A 111 12.66 9.68 -0.51
C MET A 111 13.67 10.36 -1.45
N LEU A 112 13.29 10.65 -2.69
CA LEU A 112 14.15 11.33 -3.66
C LEU A 112 14.49 12.75 -3.19
N THR A 113 13.51 13.50 -2.70
CA THR A 113 13.74 14.85 -2.18
C THR A 113 14.55 14.87 -0.89
N GLY A 114 14.47 13.81 -0.07
CA GLY A 114 15.29 13.70 1.14
C GLY A 114 16.74 13.28 0.88
N TYR A 115 17.02 12.79 -0.33
CA TYR A 115 18.38 12.41 -0.76
C TYR A 115 19.16 13.57 -1.41
N ILE A 116 18.45 14.55 -1.99
CA ILE A 116 19.03 15.79 -2.57
C ILE A 116 19.39 16.75 -1.43
#